data_AF-S4NVH1-F1
#
_entry.id   AF-S4NVH1-F1
#
_cell.length_a   1.000
_cell.length_b   1.000
_cell.length_c   1.000
_cell.angle_alpha   90.00
_cell.angle_beta   90.00
_cell.angle_gamma   90.00
#
_symmetry.space_group_name_H-M   'P 1'
#
loop_
_entity.id
_entity.type
_entity.pdbx_description
1 polymer ?
#
loop_
_entity_poly.entity_id
_entity_poly.type
_entity_poly.pdbx_seq_one_letter_code
_entity_poly.pdbx_strand_id
1 'polypeptide(L)'
;GVEIGLFYNAIYPNKVRKFILLDPGPALQRLVIDVFPKFYFYYDNYYKNYSKLNRNDRVYTKAEALAAVMKARGMTESQADVILSRNLKEVGEDRYSLSWDKRTKLMPPTNYPPEYYYQLFTKNSPPTLCINATKSYNFYIDGKDIVDK
;
A
#
# COMPACT_ATOMS: atom_id res chain seq x y z
N GLY A 1 -2.58 -1.42 5.43
CA GLY A 1 -2.84 -1.37 6.88
C GLY A 1 -4.15 -2.07 7.18
N VAL A 2 -5.27 -1.44 6.84
CA VAL A 2 -6.64 -1.98 6.95
C VAL A 2 -6.74 -3.43 6.47
N GLU A 3 -6.41 -3.70 5.20
CA GLU A 3 -6.59 -5.04 4.61
C GLU A 3 -5.78 -6.13 5.32
N ILE A 4 -4.57 -5.83 5.78
CA ILE A 4 -3.75 -6.78 6.55
C ILE A 4 -4.49 -7.21 7.83
N GLY A 5 -5.13 -6.25 8.52
CA GLY A 5 -5.95 -6.52 9.69
C GLY A 5 -7.19 -7.37 9.35
N LEU A 6 -7.86 -7.08 8.23
CA LEU A 6 -9.01 -7.85 7.75
C LEU A 6 -8.63 -9.31 7.42
N PHE A 7 -7.51 -9.53 6.73
CA PHE A 7 -6.98 -10.88 6.46
C PHE A 7 -6.63 -11.62 7.75
N TYR A 8 -5.96 -10.94 8.69
CA TYR A 8 -5.63 -11.54 9.97
C TYR A 8 -6.88 -12.03 10.71
N ASN A 9 -7.96 -11.22 10.75
CA ASN A 9 -9.22 -11.62 11.36
C ASN A 9 -9.92 -12.76 10.61
N ALA A 10 -9.82 -12.80 9.29
CA ALA A 10 -10.39 -13.88 8.50
C ALA A 10 -9.73 -15.24 8.80
N ILE A 11 -8.42 -15.25 9.02
CA ILE A 11 -7.65 -16.46 9.38
C ILE A 11 -7.85 -16.82 10.86
N TYR A 12 -7.88 -15.83 11.74
CA TYR A 12 -7.99 -16.01 13.20
C TYR A 12 -9.23 -15.31 13.75
N PRO A 13 -10.44 -15.84 13.48
CA PRO A 13 -11.68 -15.22 13.92
C PRO A 13 -11.73 -15.11 15.46
N ASN A 14 -12.41 -14.08 15.95
CA ASN A 14 -12.58 -13.76 17.38
C ASN A 14 -11.30 -13.32 18.12
N LYS A 15 -10.14 -13.24 17.47
CA LYS A 15 -8.93 -12.63 18.05
C LYS A 15 -8.99 -11.11 18.01
N VAL A 16 -9.56 -10.55 16.94
CA VAL A 16 -9.84 -9.12 16.85
C VAL A 16 -11.23 -8.85 17.42
N ARG A 17 -11.31 -8.04 18.48
CA ARG A 17 -12.60 -7.73 19.13
C ARG A 17 -13.33 -6.54 18.52
N LYS A 18 -12.58 -5.60 17.94
CA LYS A 18 -13.09 -4.35 17.36
C LYS A 18 -12.14 -3.88 16.26
N PHE A 19 -12.68 -3.25 15.22
CA PHE A 19 -11.89 -2.56 14.20
C PHE A 19 -12.10 -1.05 14.27
N ILE A 20 -11.01 -0.29 14.14
CA ILE A 20 -11.01 1.13 13.82
C ILE A 20 -10.18 1.29 12.55
N LEU A 21 -10.85 1.48 11.43
CA LEU A 21 -10.26 1.51 10.10
C LEU A 21 -10.12 2.97 9.66
N LEU A 22 -8.89 3.40 9.40
CA LEU A 22 -8.58 4.74 8.92
C LEU A 22 -8.40 4.71 7.40
N ASP A 23 -9.24 5.48 6.71
CA ASP A 23 -9.33 5.63 5.27
C ASP A 23 -9.28 4.28 4.51
N PRO A 24 -10.16 3.31 4.85
CA PRO A 24 -10.20 2.01 4.19
C PRO A 24 -10.59 2.15 2.70
N GLY A 25 -9.59 2.16 1.81
CA GLY A 25 -9.79 2.01 0.38
C GLY A 25 -9.59 0.57 -0.10
N PRO A 26 -10.21 0.15 -1.22
CA PRO A 26 -10.04 -1.19 -1.80
C PRO A 26 -8.69 -1.29 -2.55
N ALA A 27 -7.58 -1.38 -1.82
CA ALA A 27 -6.25 -1.36 -2.41
C ALA A 27 -5.92 -2.64 -3.20
N LEU A 28 -6.40 -3.81 -2.77
CA LEU A 28 -6.12 -5.10 -3.42
C LEU A 28 -7.16 -5.50 -4.48
N GLN A 29 -8.40 -5.01 -4.40
CA GLN A 29 -9.40 -5.20 -5.47
C GLN A 29 -8.91 -4.58 -6.80
N ARG A 30 -8.09 -3.52 -6.73
CA ARG A 30 -7.47 -2.89 -7.91
C ARG A 30 -6.42 -3.76 -8.60
N LEU A 31 -6.05 -4.87 -7.97
CA LEU A 31 -5.05 -5.78 -8.47
C LEU A 31 -5.67 -7.10 -8.95
N VAL A 32 -6.94 -7.12 -9.38
CA VAL A 32 -7.48 -8.33 -9.99
C VAL A 32 -6.88 -8.50 -11.39
N ILE A 33 -6.12 -9.58 -11.61
CA ILE A 33 -5.79 -10.04 -12.97
C ILE A 33 -7.01 -10.77 -13.52
N ASP A 34 -7.58 -10.18 -14.57
CA ASP A 34 -8.56 -10.78 -15.47
C ASP A 34 -7.91 -11.74 -16.50
N VAL A 35 -6.63 -11.48 -16.85
CA VAL A 35 -5.87 -12.20 -17.90
C VAL A 35 -4.65 -12.89 -17.29
N PHE A 36 -4.75 -14.18 -16.99
CA PHE A 36 -3.67 -14.98 -16.35
C PHE A 36 -2.26 -14.77 -16.97
N PRO A 37 -2.08 -14.66 -18.31
CA PRO A 37 -0.78 -14.31 -18.90
C PRO A 37 -0.12 -13.02 -18.37
N LYS A 38 -0.89 -12.03 -17.88
CA LYS A 38 -0.34 -10.83 -17.24
C LYS A 38 0.49 -11.17 -16.00
N PHE A 39 0.24 -12.28 -15.33
CA PHE A 39 1.09 -12.77 -14.24
C PHE A 39 2.55 -12.95 -14.69
N TYR A 40 2.77 -13.57 -15.85
CA TYR A 40 4.12 -13.79 -16.38
C TYR A 40 4.83 -12.48 -16.72
N PHE A 41 4.10 -11.43 -17.11
CA PHE A 41 4.69 -10.10 -17.27
C PHE A 41 5.29 -9.58 -15.95
N TYR A 42 4.57 -9.69 -14.83
CA TYR A 42 5.09 -9.26 -13.52
C TYR A 42 6.28 -10.13 -13.06
N TYR A 43 6.19 -11.45 -13.29
CA TYR A 43 7.26 -12.40 -13.03
C TYR A 43 8.53 -12.00 -13.81
N ASP A 44 8.43 -11.85 -15.13
CA ASP A 44 9.54 -11.48 -15.99
C ASP A 44 10.11 -10.12 -15.62
N ASN A 45 9.26 -9.14 -15.33
CA ASN A 45 9.69 -7.80 -14.93
C ASN A 45 10.51 -7.84 -13.64
N TYR A 46 10.13 -8.68 -12.67
CA TYR A 46 10.92 -8.88 -11.45
C TYR A 46 12.30 -9.44 -11.77
N TYR A 47 12.39 -10.56 -12.50
CA TYR A 47 13.67 -11.22 -12.76
C TYR A 47 14.59 -10.39 -13.68
N LYS A 48 14.04 -9.71 -14.68
CA LYS A 48 14.78 -8.75 -15.53
C LYS A 48 15.36 -7.59 -14.71
N ASN A 49 14.72 -7.19 -13.62
CA ASN A 49 15.15 -6.11 -12.74
C ASN A 49 15.70 -6.57 -11.39
N TYR A 50 16.00 -7.86 -11.22
CA TYR A 50 16.28 -8.48 -9.92
C TYR A 50 17.35 -7.72 -9.14
N SER A 51 18.49 -7.45 -9.79
CA SER A 51 19.63 -6.76 -9.17
C SER A 51 19.24 -5.35 -8.68
N LYS A 52 18.52 -4.60 -9.50
CA LYS A 52 18.08 -3.23 -9.17
C LYS A 52 17.09 -3.19 -8.02
N LEU A 53 16.21 -4.19 -7.93
CA LEU A 53 15.16 -4.28 -6.90
C LEU A 53 15.69 -4.80 -5.57
N ASN A 54 16.71 -5.67 -5.59
CA ASN A 54 17.30 -6.24 -4.38
C ASN A 54 18.52 -5.47 -3.85
N ARG A 55 18.95 -4.40 -4.53
CA ARG A 55 19.98 -3.47 -4.05
C ARG A 55 19.38 -2.22 -3.45
N ASN A 56 19.85 -1.81 -2.27
CA ASN A 56 19.51 -0.52 -1.66
C ASN A 56 20.69 0.45 -1.75
N ASP A 57 20.89 1.01 -2.94
CA ASP A 57 21.99 1.90 -3.31
C ASP A 57 21.57 3.38 -3.40
N ARG A 58 20.30 3.69 -3.19
CA ARG A 58 19.79 5.05 -3.35
C ARG A 58 20.07 5.88 -2.10
N VAL A 59 20.87 6.92 -2.30
CA VAL A 59 21.23 7.89 -1.28
C VAL A 59 20.56 9.23 -1.59
N TYR A 60 20.21 9.97 -0.55
CA TYR A 60 19.55 11.27 -0.58
C TYR A 60 20.26 12.21 0.38
N THR A 61 20.21 13.51 0.11
CA THR A 61 20.35 14.52 1.18
C THR A 61 19.10 14.55 2.05
N LYS A 62 19.16 15.16 3.23
CA LYS A 62 17.96 15.30 4.08
C LYS A 62 16.83 16.05 3.35
N ALA A 63 17.18 17.12 2.63
CA ALA A 63 16.24 17.92 1.86
C ALA A 63 15.57 17.12 0.72
N GLU A 64 16.36 16.31 -0.01
CA GLU A 64 15.83 15.46 -1.07
C GLU A 64 14.87 14.38 -0.54
N ALA A 65 15.18 13.79 0.62
CA ALA A 65 14.31 12.82 1.26
C ALA A 65 12.97 13.44 1.68
N LEU A 66 13.00 14.63 2.28
CA LEU A 66 11.81 15.42 2.63
C LEU A 66 10.94 15.70 1.41
N ALA A 67 11.52 16.30 0.36
CA ALA A 67 10.80 16.62 -0.86
C ALA A 67 10.19 15.38 -1.53
N ALA A 68 10.92 14.25 -1.54
CA ALA A 68 10.44 13.00 -2.10
C ALA A 68 9.22 12.43 -1.33
N VAL A 69 9.25 12.47 0.01
CA VAL A 69 8.13 11.98 0.84
C VAL A 69 6.91 12.89 0.71
N MET A 70 7.11 14.21 0.77
CA MET A 70 6.03 15.20 0.61
C MET A 70 5.33 15.02 -0.72
N LYS A 71 6.10 14.94 -1.82
CA LYS A 71 5.55 14.74 -3.18
C LYS A 71 4.82 13.42 -3.32
N ALA A 72 5.39 12.33 -2.82
CA ALA A 72 4.81 10.99 -3.00
C ALA A 72 3.52 10.78 -2.20
N ARG A 73 3.33 11.51 -1.10
CA ARG A 73 2.22 11.29 -0.15
C ARG A 73 1.29 12.48 0.02
N GLY A 74 1.54 13.60 -0.65
CA GLY A 74 0.74 14.83 -0.51
C GLY A 74 0.75 15.38 0.91
N MET A 75 1.89 15.29 1.59
CA MET A 75 2.05 15.61 3.02
C MET A 75 2.72 16.95 3.25
N THR A 76 2.46 17.55 4.41
CA THR A 76 3.23 18.72 4.89
C THR A 76 4.66 18.32 5.25
N GLU A 77 5.53 19.31 5.37
CA GLU A 77 6.92 19.09 5.80
C GLU A 77 6.98 18.43 7.19
N SER A 78 6.18 18.91 8.15
CA SER A 78 6.12 18.35 9.50
C SER A 78 5.65 16.89 9.52
N GLN A 79 4.69 16.51 8.68
CA GLN A 79 4.25 15.13 8.54
C GLN A 79 5.33 14.25 7.91
N ALA A 80 6.03 14.76 6.89
CA ALA A 80 7.12 14.07 6.24
C ALA A 80 8.30 13.85 7.21
N ASP A 81 8.64 14.83 8.03
CA ASP A 81 9.70 14.73 9.04
C ASP A 81 9.39 13.63 10.08
N VAL A 82 8.15 13.58 10.59
CA VAL A 82 7.71 12.50 11.48
C VAL A 82 7.87 11.13 10.84
N ILE A 83 7.53 10.97 9.56
CA ILE A 83 7.72 9.69 8.85
C ILE A 83 9.21 9.36 8.70
N LEU A 84 10.02 10.36 8.33
CA LEU A 84 11.44 10.18 8.09
C LEU A 84 12.22 9.88 9.36
N SER A 85 11.78 10.38 10.52
CA SER A 85 12.38 10.09 11.83
C SER A 85 12.51 8.58 12.14
N ARG A 86 11.68 7.74 11.49
CA ARG A 86 11.67 6.28 11.68
C ARG A 86 12.27 5.51 10.52
N ASN A 87 12.44 6.15 9.37
CA ASN A 87 12.71 5.47 8.10
C ASN A 87 13.96 5.98 7.38
N LEU A 88 14.55 7.08 7.83
CA LEU A 88 15.77 7.65 7.28
C LEU A 88 16.97 7.08 8.04
N LYS A 89 17.91 6.47 7.32
CA LYS A 89 19.15 5.90 7.87
C LYS A 89 20.33 6.73 7.39
N GLU A 90 21.10 7.28 8.32
CA GLU A 90 22.34 7.98 8.00
C GLU A 90 23.39 7.00 7.49
N VAL A 91 24.04 7.34 6.37
CA VAL A 91 25.09 6.54 5.71
C VAL A 91 26.35 7.37 5.44
N GLY A 92 26.38 8.63 5.90
CA GLY A 92 27.49 9.57 5.78
C GLY A 92 27.02 11.01 6.03
N GLU A 93 27.95 11.95 5.97
CA GLU A 93 27.65 13.39 6.13
C GLU A 93 26.65 13.88 5.08
N ASP A 94 25.49 14.37 5.54
CA ASP A 94 24.31 14.70 4.72
C ASP A 94 23.95 13.63 3.66
N ARG A 95 24.16 12.36 4.00
CA ARG A 95 23.87 11.23 3.12
C ARG A 95 23.01 10.23 3.85
N TYR A 96 21.82 9.99 3.30
CA TYR A 96 20.81 9.15 3.92
C TYR A 96 20.24 8.13 2.94
N SER A 97 19.90 6.96 3.46
CA SER A 97 19.14 5.93 2.73
C SER A 97 17.77 5.76 3.38
N LEU A 98 16.74 5.51 2.58
CA LEU A 98 15.44 5.12 3.12
C LEU A 98 15.47 3.63 3.47
N SER A 99 14.85 3.26 4.59
CA SER A 99 14.70 1.87 5.05
C SER A 99 13.76 1.03 4.19
N TRP A 100 13.24 1.58 3.09
CA TRP A 100 12.20 1.00 2.27
C TRP A 100 12.74 -0.06 1.32
N ASP A 101 11.95 -1.10 1.13
CA ASP A 101 12.21 -2.14 0.16
C ASP A 101 11.62 -1.75 -1.21
N LYS A 102 12.48 -1.65 -2.23
CA LYS A 102 12.07 -1.29 -3.61
C LYS A 102 11.06 -2.28 -4.20
N ARG A 103 11.05 -3.54 -3.73
CA ARG A 103 10.12 -4.59 -4.18
C ARG A 103 8.67 -4.28 -3.79
N THR A 104 8.43 -3.42 -2.79
CA THR A 104 7.06 -2.96 -2.45
C THR A 104 6.38 -2.17 -3.57
N LYS A 105 7.14 -1.71 -4.58
CA LYS A 105 6.59 -1.10 -5.80
C LYS A 105 6.06 -2.13 -6.80
N LEU A 106 6.46 -3.39 -6.65
CA LEU A 106 5.88 -4.50 -7.39
C LEU A 106 4.68 -4.97 -6.59
N MET A 107 3.49 -4.60 -7.06
CA MET A 107 2.25 -5.13 -6.53
C MET A 107 1.84 -6.29 -7.41
N PRO A 108 2.15 -7.56 -7.05
CA PRO A 108 1.70 -8.70 -7.81
C PRO A 108 0.18 -8.74 -7.74
N PRO A 109 -0.52 -8.98 -8.85
CA PRO A 109 -1.95 -8.96 -8.79
C PRO A 109 -2.50 -10.28 -8.26
N THR A 110 -3.71 -10.22 -7.72
CA THR A 110 -4.47 -11.37 -7.22
C THR A 110 -5.48 -11.79 -8.30
N ASN A 111 -5.89 -13.06 -8.31
CA ASN A 111 -6.86 -13.59 -9.26
C ASN A 111 -8.22 -13.88 -8.60
N TYR A 112 -8.50 -13.24 -7.46
CA TYR A 112 -9.75 -13.44 -6.73
C TYR A 112 -10.79 -12.41 -7.17
N PRO A 113 -12.04 -12.82 -7.44
CA PRO A 113 -13.10 -11.88 -7.80
C PRO A 113 -13.45 -10.97 -6.62
N PRO A 114 -14.01 -9.76 -6.84
CA PRO A 114 -14.42 -8.85 -5.76
C PRO A 114 -15.34 -9.51 -4.72
N GLU A 115 -16.22 -10.40 -5.15
CA GLU A 115 -17.17 -11.13 -4.30
C GLU A 115 -16.46 -12.01 -3.27
N TYR A 116 -15.31 -12.59 -3.64
CA TYR A 116 -14.47 -13.36 -2.72
C TYR A 116 -14.02 -12.48 -1.55
N TYR A 117 -13.59 -11.25 -1.82
CA TYR A 117 -13.16 -10.30 -0.78
C TYR A 117 -14.32 -9.87 0.12
N TYR A 118 -15.49 -9.60 -0.45
CA TYR A 118 -16.68 -9.26 0.35
C TYR A 118 -17.03 -10.40 1.29
N GLN A 119 -17.07 -11.64 0.80
CA GLN A 119 -17.37 -12.80 1.64
C GLN A 119 -16.31 -12.99 2.74
N LEU A 120 -15.03 -12.90 2.37
CA LEU A 120 -13.92 -13.11 3.29
C LEU A 120 -13.93 -12.12 4.46
N PHE A 121 -14.17 -10.84 4.17
CA PHE A 121 -14.07 -9.78 5.18
C PHE A 121 -15.38 -9.51 5.95
N THR A 122 -16.53 -9.99 5.47
CA THR A 122 -17.81 -9.81 6.17
C THR A 122 -18.20 -10.98 7.08
N LYS A 123 -17.80 -12.22 6.75
CA LYS A 123 -18.28 -13.45 7.42
C LYS A 123 -18.15 -13.44 8.95
N ASN A 124 -17.03 -12.93 9.48
CA ASN A 124 -16.74 -12.88 10.92
C ASN A 124 -16.26 -11.48 11.34
N SER A 125 -16.83 -10.43 10.75
CA SER A 125 -16.38 -9.06 11.03
C SER A 125 -16.79 -8.62 12.44
N PRO A 126 -15.85 -8.19 13.30
CA PRO A 126 -16.19 -7.63 14.60
C PRO A 126 -16.85 -6.25 14.42
N PRO A 127 -17.41 -5.66 15.50
CA PRO A 127 -17.83 -4.27 15.50
C PRO A 127 -16.74 -3.35 14.91
N THR A 128 -17.11 -2.63 13.85
CA THR A 128 -16.17 -1.90 13.00
C THR A 128 -16.56 -0.44 12.90
N LEU A 129 -15.61 0.46 13.18
CA LEU A 129 -15.69 1.89 12.90
C LEU A 129 -14.81 2.19 11.68
N CYS A 130 -15.38 2.79 10.64
CA CYS A 130 -14.66 3.28 9.48
C CYS A 130 -14.62 4.81 9.50
N ILE A 131 -13.41 5.39 9.44
CA ILE A 131 -13.19 6.83 9.37
C ILE A 131 -12.57 7.12 8.01
N ASN A 132 -13.28 7.84 7.13
CA ASN A 132 -12.83 8.14 5.78
C ASN A 132 -12.43 9.61 5.65
N ALA A 133 -11.36 9.89 4.91
CA ALA A 133 -11.04 11.25 4.52
C ALA A 133 -11.97 11.69 3.38
N THR A 134 -12.64 12.83 3.52
CA THR A 134 -13.60 13.33 2.51
C THR A 134 -13.00 13.38 1.10
N LYS A 135 -11.75 13.81 0.96
CA LYS A 135 -11.05 13.87 -0.33
C LYS A 135 -10.81 12.49 -0.94
N SER A 136 -10.40 11.50 -0.13
CA SER A 136 -10.20 10.12 -0.58
C SER A 136 -11.52 9.46 -0.97
N TYR A 137 -12.56 9.66 -0.16
CA TYR A 137 -13.88 9.08 -0.38
C TYR A 137 -14.47 9.47 -1.74
N ASN A 138 -14.42 10.75 -2.09
CA ASN A 138 -14.92 11.23 -3.38
C ASN A 138 -14.13 10.64 -4.56
N PHE A 139 -12.80 10.51 -4.45
CA PHE A 139 -11.98 9.87 -5.48
C PHE A 139 -12.41 8.42 -5.79
N TYR A 140 -12.85 7.65 -4.78
CA TYR A 140 -13.32 6.28 -5.00
C TYR A 140 -14.69 6.23 -5.70
N ILE A 141 -15.57 7.20 -5.45
CA ILE A 141 -16.87 7.31 -6.12
C ILE A 141 -16.64 7.67 -7.58
N ASP A 142 -15.88 8.74 -7.84
CA ASP A 142 -15.63 9.24 -9.19
C ASP A 142 -14.89 8.19 -10.05
N GLY A 143 -14.01 7.38 -9.44
CA GLY A 143 -13.29 6.32 -10.13
C GLY A 143 -14.15 5.10 -10.50
N LYS A 144 -15.26 4.86 -9.80
CA LYS A 144 -16.18 3.76 -10.12
C LYS A 144 -16.90 4.01 -11.45
N ASP A 145 -17.33 5.24 -11.68
CA ASP A 145 -18.05 5.66 -12.90
C ASP A 145 -17.19 5.62 -14.17
N ILE A 146 -15.86 5.52 -14.02
CA ILE A 146 -14.90 5.39 -15.14
C ILE A 146 -14.69 3.91 -15.52
N VAL A 147 -14.86 2.98 -14.59
CA VAL A 147 -14.65 1.54 -14.82
C VAL A 147 -15.94 0.86 -15.32
N ASP A 148 -17.10 1.42 -14.99
CA ASP A 148 -18.42 0.93 -15.43
C ASP A 148 -18.88 1.51 -16.80
N LYS A 149 -17.97 2.14 -17.57
CA LYS A 149 -18.16 2.60 -18.97
C LYS A 149 -17.22 1.87 -19.91
#